data_AF-A0A1Q3WAL4-F1
#
_entry.id   AF-A0A1Q3WAL4-F1
#
_cell.length_a   1.000
_cell.length_b   1.000
_cell.length_c   1.000
_cell.angle_alpha   90.00
_cell.angle_beta   90.00
_cell.angle_gamma   90.00
#
_symmetry.space_group_name_H-M   'P 1'
#
loop_
_entity.id
_entity.type
_entity.pdbx_description
1 polymer ?
#
loop_
_entity_poly.entity_id
_entity_poly.type
_entity_poly.pdbx_seq_one_letter_code
_entity_poly.pdbx_strand_id
1 'polypeptide(L)'
;MAKNVYKVAKKQKKYGLFTYLEKSLPFGKLFMDGLPSRYVPLIAYSLLLGIIYVGNTHYYERTARKVDTLEQEVGALRVEFTSLKSSYMLDSKQSVVAQRVAPLGIYESNQPPIKVKVSK
;
A
#
# COMPACT_ATOMS: atom_id res chain seq x y z
N MET A 1 -54.34 -41.66 12.63
CA MET A 1 -53.38 -41.56 11.51
C MET A 1 -53.10 -40.07 11.26
N ALA A 2 -51.89 -39.59 11.55
CA ALA A 2 -51.53 -38.18 11.36
C ALA A 2 -51.25 -37.93 9.87
N LYS A 3 -52.02 -37.02 9.26
CA LYS A 3 -51.91 -36.66 7.84
C LYS A 3 -50.72 -35.72 7.65
N ASN A 4 -49.64 -36.20 7.05
CA ASN A 4 -48.44 -35.41 6.78
C ASN A 4 -48.73 -34.44 5.63
N VAL A 5 -48.77 -33.14 5.92
CA VAL A 5 -48.98 -32.09 4.93
C VAL A 5 -47.62 -31.53 4.56
N TYR A 6 -47.11 -31.92 3.39
CA TYR A 6 -45.86 -31.39 2.88
C TYR A 6 -45.99 -29.87 2.70
N LYS A 7 -45.17 -29.12 3.43
CA LYS A 7 -45.07 -27.67 3.30
C LYS A 7 -44.49 -27.37 1.92
N VAL A 8 -45.37 -27.06 0.95
CA VAL A 8 -44.97 -26.55 -0.36
C VAL A 8 -44.10 -25.32 -0.14
N ALA A 9 -42.82 -25.41 -0.50
CA ALA A 9 -41.89 -24.32 -0.39
C ALA A 9 -42.38 -23.14 -1.26
N LYS A 10 -42.98 -22.13 -0.62
CA LYS A 10 -43.30 -20.86 -1.28
C LYS A 10 -42.00 -20.26 -1.78
N LYS A 11 -41.77 -20.29 -3.10
CA LYS A 11 -40.69 -19.55 -3.77
C LYS A 11 -40.82 -18.07 -3.38
N GLN A 12 -39.98 -17.63 -2.44
CA GLN A 12 -39.85 -16.23 -2.12
C GLN A 12 -39.25 -15.53 -3.34
N LYS A 13 -40.05 -14.71 -4.02
CA LYS A 13 -39.55 -13.81 -5.08
C LYS A 13 -38.61 -12.82 -4.41
N LYS A 14 -37.30 -13.02 -4.58
CA LYS A 14 -36.27 -12.10 -4.11
C LYS A 14 -36.35 -10.84 -4.97
N TYR A 15 -37.07 -9.82 -4.51
CA TYR A 15 -37.03 -8.48 -5.09
C TYR A 15 -35.69 -7.83 -4.71
N GLY A 16 -34.63 -8.20 -5.42
CA GLY A 16 -33.32 -7.59 -5.31
C GLY A 16 -33.07 -6.58 -6.44
N LEU A 17 -31.99 -5.80 -6.33
CA LEU A 17 -31.51 -4.88 -7.38
C LEU A 17 -31.46 -5.54 -8.77
N PHE A 18 -31.20 -6.85 -8.81
CA PHE A 18 -31.21 -7.66 -10.01
C PHE A 18 -32.58 -7.72 -10.71
N THR A 19 -33.68 -7.80 -9.95
CA THR A 19 -35.05 -7.84 -10.51
C THR A 19 -35.45 -6.50 -11.12
N TYR A 20 -35.01 -5.39 -10.54
CA TYR A 20 -35.22 -4.06 -11.11
C TYR A 20 -34.38 -3.86 -12.37
N LEU A 21 -33.14 -4.34 -12.37
CA LEU A 21 -32.26 -4.30 -13.54
C LEU A 21 -32.82 -5.12 -14.71
N GLU A 22 -33.31 -6.35 -14.44
CA GLU A 22 -33.94 -7.23 -15.41
C GLU A 22 -35.22 -6.63 -16.01
N LYS A 23 -35.97 -5.84 -15.22
CA LYS A 23 -37.18 -5.15 -15.68
C LYS A 23 -36.85 -3.95 -16.57
N SER A 24 -35.78 -3.22 -16.29
CA SER A 24 -35.40 -2.02 -17.07
C SER A 24 -34.68 -2.36 -18.38
N LEU A 25 -33.97 -3.48 -18.42
CA LEU A 25 -33.23 -3.94 -19.58
C LEU A 25 -33.70 -5.38 -19.87
N PRO A 26 -34.57 -5.59 -20.87
CA PRO A 26 -35.06 -6.92 -21.23
C PRO A 26 -33.97 -7.71 -21.96
N PHE A 27 -32.87 -7.99 -21.25
CA PHE A 27 -31.73 -8.77 -21.72
C PHE A 27 -32.21 -10.09 -22.34
N GLY A 28 -33.20 -10.75 -21.73
CA GLY A 28 -33.79 -11.98 -22.26
C GLY A 28 -34.35 -11.87 -23.68
N LYS A 29 -35.00 -10.74 -24.04
CA LYS A 29 -35.51 -10.55 -25.41
C LYS A 29 -34.40 -10.13 -26.37
N LEU A 30 -33.47 -9.28 -25.93
CA LEU A 30 -32.31 -8.85 -26.73
C LEU A 30 -31.37 -10.00 -27.11
N PHE A 31 -31.24 -11.02 -26.26
CA PHE A 31 -30.44 -12.21 -26.54
C PHE A 31 -31.20 -13.28 -27.36
N MET A 32 -32.53 -13.35 -27.26
CA MET A 32 -33.35 -14.33 -28.00
C MET A 32 -33.66 -13.88 -29.44
N ASP A 33 -33.97 -12.59 -29.65
CA ASP A 33 -34.28 -12.03 -30.98
C ASP A 33 -33.03 -11.55 -31.75
N GLY A 34 -31.85 -11.65 -31.11
CA GLY A 34 -30.57 -11.16 -31.63
C GLY A 34 -30.37 -9.66 -31.43
N LEU A 35 -29.13 -9.25 -31.18
CA LEU A 35 -28.77 -7.84 -31.07
C LEU A 35 -28.86 -7.18 -32.45
N PRO A 36 -29.55 -6.03 -32.59
CA PRO A 36 -29.51 -5.28 -33.84
C PRO A 36 -28.07 -4.91 -34.18
N SER A 37 -27.61 -5.24 -35.39
CA SER A 37 -26.20 -5.16 -35.82
C SER A 37 -25.56 -3.77 -35.62
N ARG A 38 -26.39 -2.72 -35.63
CA ARG A 38 -25.98 -1.32 -35.40
C ARG A 38 -25.41 -1.07 -34.00
N TYR A 39 -25.86 -1.79 -32.98
CA TYR A 39 -25.46 -1.57 -31.57
C TYR A 39 -24.35 -2.52 -31.10
N VAL A 40 -24.11 -3.61 -31.82
CA VAL A 40 -23.04 -4.57 -31.55
C VAL A 40 -21.67 -3.90 -31.38
N PRO A 41 -21.19 -3.03 -32.30
CA PRO A 41 -19.89 -2.39 -32.13
C PRO A 41 -19.83 -1.43 -30.93
N LEU A 42 -20.93 -0.75 -30.60
CA LEU A 42 -21.01 0.17 -29.47
C LEU A 42 -20.93 -0.58 -28.12
N ILE A 43 -21.65 -1.69 -28.02
CA ILE A 43 -21.64 -2.54 -26.82
C ILE A 43 -20.26 -3.20 -26.66
N ALA A 44 -19.68 -3.72 -27.74
CA ALA A 44 -18.33 -4.29 -27.71
C ALA A 44 -17.28 -3.26 -27.26
N TYR A 45 -17.36 -2.03 -27.76
CA TYR A 45 -16.48 -0.93 -27.34
C TYR A 45 -16.65 -0.60 -25.84
N SER A 46 -17.89 -0.53 -25.37
CA SER A 46 -18.19 -0.25 -23.96
C SER A 46 -17.71 -1.37 -23.03
N LEU A 47 -17.85 -2.63 -23.45
CA LEU A 47 -17.33 -3.78 -22.73
C LEU A 47 -15.80 -3.76 -22.68
N LEU A 48 -15.13 -3.42 -23.78
CA LEU A 48 -13.68 -3.26 -23.83
C LEU A 48 -13.22 -2.19 -22.84
N LEU A 49 -13.86 -1.02 -22.83
CA LEU A 49 -13.56 0.03 -21.84
C LEU A 49 -13.81 -0.44 -20.41
N GLY A 50 -14.88 -1.20 -20.16
CA GLY A 50 -15.16 -1.79 -18.86
C GLY A 50 -14.06 -2.75 -18.38
N ILE A 51 -13.55 -3.60 -19.27
CA ILE A 51 -12.44 -4.51 -18.97
C ILE A 51 -11.16 -3.73 -18.66
N ILE A 52 -10.84 -2.72 -19.48
CA ILE A 52 -9.68 -1.84 -19.25
C ILE A 52 -9.80 -1.14 -17.88
N TYR A 53 -10.98 -0.65 -17.53
CA TYR A 53 -11.23 0.05 -16.27
C TYR A 53 -11.03 -0.87 -15.05
N VAL A 54 -11.64 -2.06 -15.07
CA VAL A 54 -11.48 -3.04 -13.98
C VAL A 54 -10.02 -3.47 -13.87
N GLY A 55 -9.35 -3.71 -15.01
CA GLY A 55 -7.93 -4.02 -15.05
C GLY A 55 -7.09 -2.95 -14.37
N ASN A 56 -7.21 -1.68 -14.82
CA ASN A 56 -6.48 -0.55 -14.26
C ASN A 56 -6.73 -0.36 -12.75
N THR A 57 -7.97 -0.51 -12.32
CA THR A 57 -8.33 -0.40 -10.90
C THR A 57 -7.58 -1.44 -10.05
N HIS A 58 -7.51 -2.69 -10.51
CA HIS A 58 -6.79 -3.75 -9.80
C HIS A 58 -5.27 -3.51 -9.75
N TYR A 59 -4.69 -2.97 -10.82
CA TYR A 59 -3.28 -2.55 -10.83
C TYR A 59 -3.01 -1.41 -9.86
N TYR A 60 -3.90 -0.42 -9.80
CA TYR A 60 -3.80 0.70 -8.87
C TYR A 60 -3.84 0.22 -7.41
N GLU A 61 -4.79 -0.65 -7.04
CA GLU A 61 -4.92 -1.15 -5.67
C GLU A 61 -3.69 -1.94 -5.23
N ARG A 62 -3.10 -2.74 -6.12
CA ARG A 62 -1.84 -3.46 -5.84
C ARG A 62 -0.67 -2.49 -5.65
N THR A 63 -0.63 -1.42 -6.43
CA THR A 63 0.45 -0.43 -6.37
C THR A 63 0.33 0.43 -5.12
N ALA A 64 -0.88 0.89 -4.78
CA ALA A 64 -1.15 1.65 -3.56
C ALA A 64 -0.69 0.89 -2.30
N ARG A 65 -1.06 -0.38 -2.17
CA ARG A 65 -0.60 -1.23 -1.05
C ARG A 65 0.92 -1.37 -0.97
N LYS A 66 1.61 -1.41 -2.12
CA LYS A 66 3.09 -1.44 -2.16
C LYS A 66 3.70 -0.12 -1.71
N VAL A 67 3.07 1.00 -2.07
CA VAL A 67 3.53 2.33 -1.63
C VAL A 67 3.41 2.42 -0.11
N ASP A 68 2.25 2.05 0.45
CA ASP A 68 2.03 2.11 1.91
C ASP A 68 3.05 1.29 2.70
N THR A 69 3.38 0.09 2.22
CA THR A 69 4.39 -0.78 2.86
C THR A 69 5.79 -0.20 2.75
N LEU A 70 6.17 0.32 1.57
CA LEU A 70 7.47 0.97 1.38
C LEU A 70 7.62 2.24 2.23
N GLU A 71 6.56 3.04 2.40
CA GLU A 71 6.58 4.22 3.26
C GLU A 71 6.82 3.84 4.73
N GLN A 72 6.21 2.75 5.20
CA GLN A 72 6.46 2.22 6.54
C GLN A 72 7.91 1.74 6.71
N GLU A 73 8.45 1.01 5.74
CA GLU A 73 9.85 0.54 5.76
C GLU A 73 10.84 1.70 5.78
N VAL A 74 10.65 2.70 4.92
CA VAL A 74 11.49 3.91 4.90
C VAL A 74 11.38 4.68 6.23
N GLY A 75 10.18 4.76 6.80
CA GLY A 75 9.95 5.35 8.11
C GLY A 75 10.75 4.65 9.21
N ALA A 76 10.68 3.32 9.27
CA ALA A 76 11.43 2.52 10.23
C ALA A 76 12.95 2.70 10.06
N LEU A 77 13.45 2.61 8.83
CA LEU A 77 14.87 2.78 8.52
C LEU A 77 15.38 4.18 8.91
N ARG A 78 14.56 5.22 8.73
CA ARG A 78 14.91 6.58 9.15
C ARG A 78 15.06 6.71 10.66
N VAL A 79 14.19 6.04 11.43
CA VAL A 79 14.27 6.01 12.89
C VAL A 79 15.53 5.29 13.35
N GLU A 80 15.84 4.14 12.75
CA GLU A 80 17.07 3.38 13.05
C GLU A 80 18.32 4.21 12.74
N PHE A 81 18.39 4.81 11.55
CA PHE A 81 19.51 5.68 11.16
C PHE A 81 19.70 6.84 12.14
N THR A 82 18.61 7.50 12.52
CA THR A 82 18.67 8.65 13.44
C THR A 82 19.16 8.21 14.82
N SER A 83 18.70 7.06 15.30
CA SER A 83 19.11 6.48 16.58
C SER A 83 20.60 6.09 16.56
N LEU A 84 21.04 5.39 15.50
CA LEU A 84 22.43 5.01 15.32
C LEU A 84 23.35 6.23 15.22
N LYS A 85 22.94 7.25 14.48
CA LYS A 85 23.67 8.52 14.37
C LYS A 85 23.81 9.19 15.74
N SER A 86 22.75 9.20 16.55
CA SER A 86 22.80 9.76 17.90
C SER A 86 23.82 9.03 18.78
N SER A 87 23.80 7.69 18.80
CA SER A 87 24.77 6.87 19.52
C SER A 87 26.20 7.11 19.03
N TYR A 88 26.40 7.15 17.71
CA TYR A 88 27.71 7.46 17.12
C TYR A 88 28.21 8.84 17.54
N MET A 89 27.34 9.87 17.52
CA MET A 89 27.71 11.21 17.98
C MET A 89 28.13 11.19 19.45
N LEU A 90 27.38 10.49 20.32
CA LEU A 90 27.72 10.35 21.74
C LEU A 90 29.08 9.66 21.93
N ASP A 91 29.32 8.57 21.21
CA ASP A 91 30.58 7.83 21.25
C ASP A 91 31.77 8.64 20.71
N SER A 92 31.52 9.50 19.70
CA SER A 92 32.53 10.38 19.12
C SER A 92 32.80 11.65 19.93
N LYS A 93 32.05 11.91 21.02
CA LYS A 93 32.31 13.07 21.88
C LYS A 93 33.69 12.95 22.52
N GLN A 94 34.49 14.00 22.36
CA GLN A 94 35.82 14.15 22.96
C GLN A 94 35.84 13.81 24.46
N SER A 95 34.87 14.29 25.22
CA SER A 95 34.76 13.98 26.66
C SER A 95 34.46 12.52 26.98
N VAL A 96 33.73 11.80 26.12
CA VAL A 96 33.44 10.36 26.28
C VAL A 96 34.67 9.54 25.88
N VAL A 97 35.34 9.93 24.79
CA VAL A 97 36.59 9.31 24.35
C VAL A 97 37.67 9.48 25.42
N ALA A 98 37.87 10.69 25.95
CA ALA A 98 38.81 10.98 27.02
C ALA A 98 38.56 10.12 28.27
N GLN A 99 37.30 9.96 28.67
CA GLN A 99 36.93 9.07 29.78
C GLN A 99 37.24 7.59 29.48
N ARG A 100 37.02 7.13 28.25
CA ARG A 100 37.31 5.74 27.85
C ARG A 100 38.81 5.44 27.80
N VAL A 101 39.65 6.41 27.43
CA VAL A 101 41.11 6.25 27.33
C VAL A 101 41.85 6.62 28.62
N ALA A 102 41.18 7.17 29.63
CA ALA A 102 41.77 7.51 30.93
C ALA A 102 42.47 6.32 31.63
N PRO A 103 41.95 5.08 31.60
CA PRO A 103 42.64 3.91 32.16
C PRO A 103 43.95 3.57 31.43
N LEU A 104 44.11 4.01 30.18
CA LEU A 104 45.32 3.82 29.38
C LEU A 104 46.36 4.91 29.64
N GLY A 105 46.06 5.88 30.52
CA GLY A 105 46.96 7.00 30.82
C GLY A 105 47.07 8.03 29.69
N ILE A 106 46.08 8.08 28.80
CA ILE A 106 46.02 9.05 27.70
C ILE A 106 45.12 10.22 28.12
N TYR A 107 45.59 11.46 27.95
CA TYR A 107 44.88 12.68 28.36
C TYR A 107 44.80 13.69 27.20
N GLU A 108 43.76 14.52 27.20
CA GLU A 108 43.67 15.63 26.24
C GLU A 108 44.73 16.68 26.52
N SER A 109 45.37 17.17 25.45
CA SER A 109 46.31 18.27 25.54
C SER A 109 45.56 19.59 25.65
N ASN A 110 45.53 20.17 26.85
CA ASN A 110 44.91 21.47 27.12
C ASN A 110 45.75 22.66 26.65
N GLN A 111 46.99 22.43 26.19
CA GLN A 111 47.88 23.49 25.74
C GLN A 111 47.90 23.55 24.20
N PRO A 112 47.70 24.73 23.61
CA PRO A 112 47.80 24.88 22.16
C PRO A 112 49.24 24.57 21.70
N PRO A 113 49.41 23.88 20.55
CA PRO A 113 50.73 23.50 20.07
C PRO A 113 51.58 24.72 19.74
N ILE A 114 52.86 24.66 20.13
CA ILE A 114 53.81 25.74 19.95
C ILE A 114 54.15 25.85 18.45
N LYS A 115 53.84 26.98 17.83
CA LYS A 115 54.26 27.25 16.45
C LYS A 115 55.77 27.44 16.41
N VAL A 116 56.49 26.46 15.85
CA VAL A 116 57.92 26.58 15.59
C VAL A 116 58.11 27.54 14.41
N LYS A 117 58.51 28.79 14.68
CA LYS A 117 58.97 29.72 13.65
C LYS A 117 60.46 29.45 13.40
N VAL A 118 60.79 28.92 12.23
CA VAL A 118 62.18 28.81 11.78
C VAL A 118 62.65 30.23 11.46
N SER A 119 63.59 30.77 12.24
CA SER A 119 64.30 32.00 11.87
C SER A 119 65.13 31.70 10.64
N LYS A 120 64.96 32.51 9.60
CA LYS A 120 65.85 32.52 8.44
C LYS A 120 67.21 33.09 8.82
#